data_AF-A0A2L0LRW7-F1
#
_entry.id   AF-A0A2L0LRW7-F1
#
_cell.length_a   1.000
_cell.length_b   1.000
_cell.length_c   1.000
_cell.angle_alpha   90.00
_cell.angle_beta   90.00
_cell.angle_gamma   90.00
#
_symmetry.space_group_name_H-M   'P 1'
#
loop_
_entity.id
_entity.type
_entity.pdbx_description
1 polymer ?
#
loop_
_entity_poly.entity_id
_entity_poly.type
_entity_poly.pdbx_seq_one_letter_code
_entity_poly.pdbx_strand_id
1 'polypeptide(L)'
;MKKLVPDPPYPIPFVTIISDLDPEEAMAHANKLMHILSDTVHAYTVCQRDARLDVMMDSVEILGQLVISLVRHARAKGAPV
;
A
#
# COMPACT_ATOMS: atom_id res chain seq x y z
N MET A 1 -30.12 -9.52 32.20
CA MET A 1 -30.64 -8.49 31.27
C MET A 1 -29.78 -8.52 30.01
N LYS A 2 -30.31 -9.04 28.89
CA LYS A 2 -29.61 -9.04 27.61
C LYS A 2 -29.72 -7.64 27.02
N LYS A 3 -28.67 -6.84 27.09
CA LYS A 3 -28.63 -5.57 26.38
C LYS A 3 -28.64 -5.91 24.88
N LEU A 4 -29.75 -5.58 24.21
CA LEU A 4 -29.82 -5.61 22.76
C LEU A 4 -28.83 -4.56 22.26
N VAL A 5 -27.76 -5.00 21.62
CA VAL A 5 -26.86 -4.10 20.91
C VAL A 5 -27.55 -3.77 19.58
N PRO A 6 -27.82 -2.50 19.27
CA PRO A 6 -28.38 -2.13 17.97
C PRO A 6 -27.44 -2.58 16.86
N ASP A 7 -27.97 -3.21 15.82
CA ASP A 7 -27.17 -3.52 14.63
C ASP A 7 -26.58 -2.24 14.04
N PRO A 8 -25.29 -2.24 13.65
CA PRO A 8 -24.63 -1.05 13.15
C PRO A 8 -25.33 -0.55 11.87
N PRO A 9 -25.50 0.78 11.72
CA PRO A 9 -26.39 1.36 10.72
C PRO A 9 -25.89 1.27 9.26
N TYR A 10 -24.70 0.72 9.02
CA TYR A 10 -24.08 0.66 7.70
C TYR A 10 -23.18 -0.58 7.58
N PRO A 11 -22.96 -1.14 6.38
CA PRO A 11 -21.81 -1.99 6.17
C PRO A 11 -20.56 -1.13 6.40
N ILE A 12 -20.00 -1.21 7.61
CA ILE A 12 -18.62 -0.82 7.82
C ILE A 12 -17.85 -1.63 6.77
N PRO A 13 -17.07 -1.01 5.87
CA PRO A 13 -16.16 -1.78 5.05
C PRO A 13 -15.15 -2.36 6.04
N PHE A 14 -15.44 -3.57 6.52
CA PHE A 14 -14.41 -4.44 7.05
C PHE A 14 -13.31 -4.37 6.01
N VAL A 15 -12.12 -3.97 6.42
CA VAL A 15 -10.93 -4.05 5.58
C VAL A 15 -10.98 -5.44 4.95
N THR A 16 -11.39 -5.51 3.69
CA THR A 16 -11.41 -6.76 2.95
C THR A 16 -9.95 -6.98 2.66
N ILE A 17 -9.31 -7.77 3.53
CA ILE A 17 -7.98 -8.31 3.26
C ILE A 17 -8.16 -9.04 1.94
N ILE A 18 -7.64 -8.44 0.86
CA ILE A 18 -7.71 -9.01 -0.47
C ILE A 18 -7.15 -10.42 -0.32
N SER A 19 -8.01 -11.38 -0.65
CA SER A 19 -7.74 -12.80 -0.78
C SER A 19 -6.33 -12.99 -1.29
N ASP A 20 -5.54 -13.72 -0.51
CA ASP A 20 -4.25 -14.31 -0.84
C ASP A 20 -3.75 -14.02 -2.27
N LEU A 21 -3.25 -12.80 -2.53
CA LEU A 21 -2.75 -12.38 -3.85
C LEU A 21 -1.86 -13.46 -4.43
N ASP A 22 -2.07 -13.84 -5.69
CA ASP A 22 -1.15 -14.74 -6.35
C ASP A 22 0.21 -14.03 -6.61
N PRO A 23 1.28 -14.76 -6.94
CA PRO A 23 2.59 -14.15 -7.17
C PRO A 23 2.60 -13.09 -8.28
N GLU A 24 1.82 -13.29 -9.35
CA GLU A 24 1.80 -12.42 -10.52
C GLU A 24 1.06 -11.12 -10.22
N GLU A 25 -0.09 -11.22 -9.55
CA GLU A 25 -0.86 -10.09 -9.04
C GLU A 25 -0.03 -9.27 -8.05
N ALA A 26 0.63 -9.92 -7.09
CA ALA A 26 1.50 -9.26 -6.12
C ALA A 26 2.64 -8.48 -6.79
N MET A 27 3.27 -9.05 -7.82
CA MET A 27 4.29 -8.37 -8.61
C MET A 27 3.72 -7.24 -9.47
N ALA A 28 2.52 -7.41 -10.05
CA ALA A 28 1.85 -6.35 -10.79
C ALA A 28 1.49 -5.15 -9.89
N HIS A 29 1.05 -5.42 -8.66
CA HIS A 29 0.85 -4.38 -7.65
C HIS A 29 2.16 -3.72 -7.23
N ALA A 30 3.22 -4.50 -7.02
CA ALA A 30 4.54 -3.96 -6.70
C ALA A 30 5.04 -3.03 -7.81
N ASN A 31 4.89 -3.42 -9.08
CA ASN A 31 5.29 -2.60 -10.22
C ASN A 31 4.55 -1.27 -10.28
N LYS A 32 3.23 -1.28 -10.08
CA LYS A 32 2.43 -0.05 -10.00
C LYS A 32 2.93 0.87 -8.88
N LEU A 33 3.20 0.32 -7.69
CA LEU A 33 3.71 1.11 -6.57
C LEU A 33 5.14 1.62 -6.80
N MET A 34 5.99 0.88 -7.52
CA MET A 34 7.33 1.35 -7.90
C MET A 34 7.28 2.55 -8.84
N HIS A 35 6.33 2.60 -9.79
CA HIS A 35 6.12 3.79 -10.62
C HIS A 35 5.69 4.99 -9.77
N ILE A 36 4.72 4.81 -8.88
CA ILE A 36 4.27 5.88 -7.97
C ILE A 36 5.40 6.35 -7.06
N LEU A 37 6.20 5.42 -6.53
CA LEU A 37 7.38 5.74 -5.73
C LEU A 37 8.39 6.58 -6.52
N SER A 38 8.70 6.17 -7.75
CA SER A 38 9.59 6.91 -8.65
C SER A 38 9.06 8.32 -8.91
N ASP A 39 7.77 8.46 -9.22
CA ASP A 39 7.13 9.75 -9.48
C ASP A 39 7.14 10.64 -8.23
N THR A 40 6.93 10.06 -7.04
CA THR A 40 6.93 10.78 -5.77
C THR A 40 8.34 11.27 -5.42
N VAL A 41 9.37 10.44 -5.63
CA VAL A 41 10.78 10.85 -5.46
C VAL A 41 11.15 11.93 -6.46
N HIS A 42 10.73 11.80 -7.73
CA HIS A 42 10.96 12.83 -8.73
C HIS A 42 10.29 14.15 -8.33
N ALA A 43 9.02 14.10 -7.92
CA ALA A 43 8.28 15.26 -7.44
C ALA A 43 9.01 15.94 -6.27
N TYR A 44 9.56 15.17 -5.32
CA TYR A 44 10.36 15.72 -4.22
C TYR A 44 11.57 16.52 -4.73
N THR A 45 12.26 16.05 -5.78
CA THR A 45 13.45 16.74 -6.32
C THR A 45 13.15 18.06 -7.03
N VAL A 46 11.93 18.24 -7.53
CA VAL A 46 11.53 19.43 -8.31
C VAL A 46 10.61 20.38 -7.54
N CYS A 47 10.15 19.99 -6.35
CA CYS A 47 9.22 20.80 -5.57
C CYS A 47 9.91 22.01 -4.91
N GLN A 48 9.14 23.07 -4.70
CA GLN A 48 9.63 24.25 -3.96
C GLN A 48 9.83 23.93 -2.48
N ARG A 49 10.74 24.64 -1.82
CA ARG A 49 11.10 24.41 -0.41
C ARG A 49 9.97 24.65 0.59
N ASP A 50 8.91 25.35 0.19
CA ASP A 50 7.74 25.63 1.01
C ASP A 50 6.68 24.51 0.93
N ALA A 51 6.92 23.48 0.11
CA ALA A 51 6.09 22.29 0.07
C ALA A 51 6.31 21.44 1.32
N ARG A 52 5.29 20.65 1.69
CA ARG A 52 5.34 19.65 2.77
C ARG A 52 6.21 18.45 2.39
N LEU A 53 7.50 18.72 2.16
CA LEU A 53 8.52 17.76 1.76
C LEU A 53 8.68 16.62 2.79
N ASP A 54 8.39 16.91 4.06
CA ASP A 54 8.28 15.93 5.16
C ASP A 54 7.25 14.84 4.82
N VAL A 55 6.03 15.24 4.45
CA VAL A 55 4.93 14.30 4.12
C VAL A 55 5.24 13.51 2.85
N MET A 56 5.93 14.12 1.89
CA MET A 56 6.36 13.42 0.68
C MET A 56 7.39 12.33 1.01
N MET A 57 8.35 12.60 1.90
CA MET A 57 9.32 11.60 2.33
C MET A 57 8.68 10.47 3.14
N ASP A 58 7.72 10.79 4.02
CA ASP A 58 6.92 9.76 4.71
C ASP A 58 6.18 8.87 3.71
N SER A 59 5.63 9.46 2.65
CA SER A 59 4.95 8.72 1.58
C SER A 59 5.92 7.81 0.81
N VAL A 60 7.13 8.28 0.52
CA VAL A 60 8.20 7.47 -0.10
C VAL A 60 8.56 6.27 0.78
N GLU A 61 8.69 6.47 2.09
CA GLU A 61 8.99 5.38 3.03
C GLU A 61 7.87 4.34 3.04
N ILE A 62 6.61 4.77 3.18
CA ILE A 62 5.44 3.88 3.20
C ILE A 62 5.34 3.08 1.90
N LEU A 63 5.47 3.77 0.75
CA LEU A 63 5.44 3.11 -0.56
C LEU A 63 6.56 2.08 -0.71
N GLY A 64 7.77 2.39 -0.25
CA GLY A 64 8.90 1.46 -0.25
C GLY A 64 8.62 0.22 0.58
N GLN A 65 8.08 0.38 1.79
CA GLN A 65 7.70 -0.75 2.66
C GLN A 65 6.62 -1.63 2.03
N LEU A 66 5.64 -1.05 1.34
CA LEU A 66 4.60 -1.78 0.63
C LEU A 66 5.16 -2.59 -0.54
N VAL A 67 6.02 -1.99 -1.37
CA VAL A 67 6.71 -2.69 -2.47
C VAL A 67 7.50 -3.88 -1.94
N ILE A 68 8.31 -3.68 -0.90
CA ILE A 68 9.10 -4.76 -0.28
C ILE A 68 8.18 -5.88 0.23
N SER A 69 7.06 -5.53 0.84
CA SER A 69 6.11 -6.51 1.37
C SER A 69 5.47 -7.35 0.26
N LEU A 70 5.08 -6.72 -0.86
CA LEU A 70 4.51 -7.42 -2.02
C LEU A 70 5.53 -8.35 -2.70
N VAL A 71 6.78 -7.89 -2.88
CA VAL A 71 7.85 -8.72 -3.46
C VAL A 71 8.15 -9.92 -2.56
N ARG A 72 8.21 -9.71 -1.24
CA ARG A 72 8.41 -10.81 -0.27
C ARG A 72 7.26 -11.80 -0.30
N HIS A 73 6.02 -11.32 -0.39
CA HIS A 73 4.82 -12.15 -0.53
C HIS A 73 4.85 -12.98 -1.81
N ALA A 74 5.13 -12.36 -2.95
CA ALA A 74 5.26 -13.04 -4.24
C ALA A 74 6.34 -14.15 -4.19
N ARG A 75 7.50 -13.84 -3.61
CA ARG A 75 8.59 -14.81 -3.41
C ARG A 75 8.18 -15.96 -2.51
N ALA A 76 7.48 -15.69 -1.41
CA ALA A 76 6.98 -16.71 -0.49
C ALA A 76 5.97 -17.65 -1.17
N LYS A 77 5.24 -17.17 -2.18
CA LYS A 77 4.32 -17.95 -3.01
C LYS A 77 4.95 -18.57 -4.27
N GLY A 78 6.26 -18.46 -4.46
CA GLY A 78 6.98 -19.15 -5.53
C GLY A 78 7.13 -18.37 -6.83
N ALA A 79 7.06 -17.03 -6.81
CA ALA A 79 7.47 -16.23 -7.96
C ALA A 79 8.92 -16.58 -8.37
N PRO A 80 9.21 -16.77 -9.67
CA PRO A 80 10.57 -16.98 -10.13
C PRO A 80 11.43 -15.74 -9.83
N VAL A 81 12.66 -16.00 -9.37
CA VAL A 81 13.68 -14.97 -9.09
C VAL A 81 14.38 -14.57 -10.38
#